data_AF-A0AAQ3KFT6-F1
#
_entry.id   AF-A0AAQ3KFT6-F1
#
_cell.length_a   1.000
_cell.length_b   1.000
_cell.length_c   1.000
_cell.angle_alpha   90.00
_cell.angle_beta   90.00
_cell.angle_gamma   90.00
#
_symmetry.space_group_name_H-M   'P 1'
#
loop_
_entity.id
_entity.type
_entity.pdbx_description
1 polymer ?
#
loop_
_entity_poly.entity_id
_entity_poly.type
_entity_poly.pdbx_seq_one_letter_code
_entity_poly.pdbx_strand_id
1 'polypeptide(L)'
;MQNMRRKFDEHKYELKRSVYSKYETTEERLEHVLDGIEPNDWKAFVEYHDRETTQDKFKALTQELNSSTPTTEDEIYRQVVESERHGRTRSYGLGPTPTTVFGTTPGRTELVSQLRIANTQNAELKTKIDELEKKMDDAPGKTPLSWGPRPLGKLLFPGAAAPRKTTL
;
A
#
# COMPACT_ATOMS: atom_id res chain seq x y z
N MET A 1 15.71 6.05 0.76
CA MET A 1 14.36 6.36 1.30
C MET A 1 13.88 7.64 0.63
N GLN A 2 12.92 7.58 -0.29
CA GLN A 2 12.29 8.79 -0.84
C GLN A 2 11.51 9.51 0.27
N ASN A 3 11.55 10.84 0.29
CA ASN A 3 10.82 11.67 1.25
C ASN A 3 9.29 11.53 1.02
N MET A 4 8.51 11.42 2.11
CA MET A 4 7.04 11.32 2.06
C MET A 4 6.40 12.46 1.28
N ARG A 5 6.96 13.68 1.36
CA ARG A 5 6.52 14.83 0.55
C ARG A 5 6.60 14.54 -0.94
N ARG A 6 7.73 13.97 -1.38
CA ARG A 6 7.95 13.63 -2.79
C ARG A 6 6.98 12.55 -3.25
N LYS A 7 6.75 11.52 -2.43
CA LYS A 7 5.74 10.48 -2.73
C LYS A 7 4.34 11.06 -2.86
N PHE A 8 4.02 12.07 -2.05
CA PHE A 8 2.72 12.72 -2.11
C PHE A 8 2.57 13.61 -3.34
N ASP A 9 3.61 14.36 -3.70
CA ASP A 9 3.64 15.13 -4.95
C ASP A 9 3.49 14.21 -6.18
N GLU A 10 4.21 13.09 -6.21
CA GLU A 10 4.12 12.05 -7.25
C GLU A 10 2.70 11.44 -7.30
N HIS A 11 2.09 11.16 -6.15
CA HIS A 11 0.71 10.67 -6.08
C HIS A 11 -0.29 11.67 -6.66
N LYS A 12 -0.19 12.96 -6.31
CA LYS A 12 -1.06 13.99 -6.88
C LYS A 12 -0.88 14.17 -8.40
N TYR A 13 0.35 14.07 -8.89
CA TYR A 13 0.61 14.10 -10.32
C TYR A 13 -0.05 12.91 -11.02
N GLU A 14 0.08 11.71 -10.46
CA GLU A 14 -0.56 10.52 -11.01
C GLU A 14 -2.09 10.62 -10.97
N LEU A 15 -2.67 11.19 -9.91
CA LEU A 15 -4.11 11.50 -9.83
C LEU A 15 -4.54 12.44 -10.95
N LYS A 16 -3.77 13.52 -11.17
CA LYS A 16 -4.08 14.45 -12.24
C LYS A 16 -4.01 13.77 -13.60
N ARG A 17 -2.93 13.03 -13.86
CA ARG A 17 -2.66 12.38 -15.14
C ARG A 17 -3.65 11.26 -15.46
N SER A 18 -3.96 10.41 -14.49
CA SER A 18 -4.70 9.17 -14.70
C SER A 18 -6.21 9.30 -14.51
N VAL A 19 -6.70 10.27 -13.73
CA VAL A 19 -8.13 10.43 -13.42
C VAL A 19 -8.63 11.81 -13.83
N TYR A 20 -8.03 12.89 -13.33
CA TYR A 20 -8.52 14.24 -13.58
C TYR A 20 -8.55 14.59 -15.07
N SER A 21 -7.45 14.33 -15.80
CA SER A 21 -7.31 14.68 -17.21
C SER A 21 -8.17 13.84 -18.17
N LYS A 22 -8.84 12.78 -17.69
CA LYS A 22 -9.72 11.95 -18.54
C LYS A 22 -11.09 12.56 -18.77
N TYR A 23 -11.54 13.42 -17.85
CA TYR A 23 -12.88 14.00 -17.88
C TYR A 23 -12.78 15.50 -18.11
N GLU A 24 -13.70 16.05 -18.89
CA GLU A 24 -13.71 17.47 -19.23
C GLU A 24 -14.51 18.29 -18.23
N THR A 25 -15.58 17.70 -17.68
CA THR A 25 -16.52 18.39 -16.80
C THR A 25 -16.20 18.20 -15.33
N THR A 26 -16.52 19.20 -14.51
CA THR A 26 -16.33 19.14 -13.05
C THR A 26 -17.21 18.06 -12.41
N GLU A 27 -18.44 17.86 -12.91
CA GLU A 27 -19.39 16.88 -12.35
C GLU A 27 -18.91 15.44 -12.56
N GLU A 28 -18.50 15.08 -13.79
CA GLU A 28 -17.94 13.75 -14.06
C GLU A 28 -16.67 13.49 -13.23
N ARG A 29 -15.82 14.51 -13.06
CA ARG A 29 -14.64 14.37 -12.19
C ARG A 29 -15.02 14.06 -10.76
N LEU A 30 -16.04 14.70 -10.22
CA LEU A 30 -16.49 14.47 -8.83
C LEU A 30 -17.10 13.09 -8.63
N GLU A 31 -17.73 12.49 -9.65
CA GLU A 31 -18.26 11.13 -9.57
C GLU A 31 -17.15 10.06 -9.54
N HIS A 32 -16.02 10.34 -10.17
CA HIS A 32 -14.87 9.42 -10.22
C HIS A 32 -13.93 9.57 -9.01
N VAL A 33 -14.48 9.52 -7.80
CA VAL A 33 -13.70 9.45 -6.55
C VAL A 33 -12.96 8.11 -6.49
N LEU A 34 -11.65 8.15 -6.24
CA LEU A 34 -10.85 6.94 -6.05
C LEU A 34 -11.07 6.33 -4.67
N ASP A 35 -11.06 5.00 -4.60
CA ASP A 35 -11.17 4.26 -3.36
C ASP A 35 -10.01 4.62 -2.41
N GLY A 36 -10.35 5.00 -1.18
CA GLY A 36 -9.38 5.49 -0.18
C GLY A 36 -9.15 7.01 -0.14
N ILE A 37 -9.79 7.81 -1.00
CA ILE A 37 -9.81 9.28 -0.89
C ILE A 37 -11.17 9.73 -0.36
N GLU A 38 -11.18 10.62 0.63
CA GLU A 38 -12.43 11.19 1.13
C GLU A 38 -13.10 12.06 0.04
N PRO A 39 -14.42 11.96 -0.19
CA PRO A 39 -15.09 12.73 -1.23
C PRO A 39 -14.91 14.25 -1.11
N ASN A 40 -14.82 14.77 0.12
CA ASN A 40 -14.60 16.19 0.36
C ASN A 40 -13.18 16.63 -0.04
N ASP A 41 -12.20 15.77 0.22
CA ASP A 41 -10.80 15.96 -0.16
C ASP A 41 -10.63 15.91 -1.69
N TRP A 42 -11.34 15.00 -2.35
CA TRP A 42 -11.40 14.93 -3.81
C TRP A 42 -12.06 16.17 -4.41
N LYS A 43 -13.15 16.64 -3.83
CA LYS A 43 -13.83 17.86 -4.27
C LYS A 43 -12.91 19.08 -4.20
N ALA A 44 -12.18 19.25 -3.10
CA ALA A 44 -11.22 20.35 -2.96
C ALA A 44 -10.07 20.27 -3.97
N PHE A 45 -9.61 19.04 -4.30
CA PHE A 45 -8.63 18.83 -5.35
C PHE A 45 -9.16 19.26 -6.72
N VAL A 46 -10.36 18.81 -7.09
CA VAL A 46 -10.99 19.17 -8.38
C VAL A 46 -11.20 20.68 -8.47
N GLU A 47 -11.78 21.31 -7.45
CA GLU A 47 -12.04 22.76 -7.43
C GLU A 47 -10.74 23.59 -7.58
N TYR A 48 -9.65 23.16 -6.93
CA TYR A 48 -8.36 23.83 -7.04
C TYR A 48 -7.77 23.77 -8.45
N HIS A 49 -7.88 22.61 -9.10
CA HIS A 49 -7.37 22.38 -10.44
C HIS A 49 -8.28 22.97 -11.53
N ASP A 50 -9.59 23.11 -11.25
CA ASP A 50 -10.55 23.78 -12.13
C ASP A 50 -10.50 25.30 -12.05
N ARG A 51 -9.90 25.85 -11.00
CA ARG A 51 -9.70 27.30 -10.91
C ARG A 51 -8.85 27.79 -12.10
N GLU A 52 -9.38 28.79 -12.80
CA GLU A 52 -8.75 29.43 -13.98
C GLU A 52 -7.30 29.86 -13.69
N THR A 53 -7.04 30.45 -12.51
CA THR A 53 -5.69 30.86 -12.11
C THR A 53 -4.68 29.71 -12.06
N THR A 54 -5.13 28.49 -11.74
CA THR A 54 -4.27 27.30 -11.69
C THR A 54 -4.04 26.77 -13.10
N GLN A 55 -5.09 26.72 -13.92
CA GLN A 55 -4.99 26.32 -15.33
C GLN A 55 -4.12 27.27 -16.15
N ASP A 56 -4.23 28.58 -15.92
CA ASP A 56 -3.44 29.59 -16.62
C ASP A 56 -1.96 29.48 -16.26
N LYS A 57 -1.63 29.24 -14.99
CA LYS A 57 -0.25 28.94 -14.58
C LYS A 57 0.29 27.70 -15.28
N PHE A 58 -0.52 26.65 -15.38
CA PHE A 58 -0.15 25.43 -16.13
C PHE A 58 0.11 25.74 -17.61
N LYS A 59 -0.80 26.46 -18.27
CA LYS A 59 -0.68 26.83 -19.68
C LYS A 59 0.55 27.72 -19.92
N ALA A 60 0.72 28.76 -19.11
CA ALA A 60 1.84 29.70 -19.20
C ALA A 60 3.20 29.00 -19.03
N LEU A 61 3.36 28.19 -17.99
CA LEU A 61 4.61 27.46 -17.76
C LEU A 61 4.85 26.40 -18.84
N THR A 62 3.82 25.70 -19.30
CA THR A 62 3.97 24.75 -20.42
C THR A 62 4.44 25.46 -21.69
N GLN A 63 3.87 26.63 -22.01
CA GLN A 63 4.27 27.41 -23.17
C GLN A 63 5.69 27.98 -23.06
N GLU A 64 6.07 28.46 -21.87
CA GLU A 64 7.41 29.00 -21.59
C GLU A 64 8.49 27.90 -21.66
N LEU A 65 8.25 26.76 -21.01
CA LEU A 65 9.23 25.67 -20.94
C LEU A 65 9.38 24.89 -22.25
N ASN A 66 8.30 24.75 -23.04
CA ASN A 66 8.39 24.20 -24.41
C ASN A 66 9.32 25.00 -25.33
N SER A 67 9.61 26.27 -25.01
CA SER A 67 10.49 27.13 -25.81
C SER A 67 11.97 27.08 -25.40
N SER A 68 12.30 26.60 -24.19
CA SER A 68 13.65 26.75 -23.61
C SER A 68 14.31 25.45 -23.14
N THR A 69 13.58 24.47 -22.60
CA THR A 69 14.17 23.23 -22.06
C THR A 69 13.18 22.06 -22.15
N PRO A 70 13.62 20.81 -22.43
CA PRO A 70 12.76 19.64 -22.37
C PRO A 70 12.45 19.32 -20.90
N THR A 71 11.47 20.01 -20.35
CA THR A 71 11.02 19.82 -18.98
C THR A 71 9.84 18.88 -18.99
N THR A 72 9.84 17.87 -18.12
CA THR A 72 8.73 16.91 -18.05
C THR A 72 7.48 17.55 -17.47
N GLU A 73 6.30 17.07 -17.87
CA GLU A 73 5.02 17.55 -17.33
C GLU A 73 4.94 17.47 -15.80
N ASP A 74 5.63 16.50 -15.19
CA ASP A 74 5.77 16.37 -13.74
C ASP A 74 6.53 17.56 -13.11
N GLU A 75 7.58 18.06 -13.76
CA GLU A 75 8.32 19.23 -13.28
C GLU A 75 7.44 20.49 -13.31
N ILE A 76 6.69 20.67 -14.41
CA ILE A 76 5.72 21.76 -14.57
C ILE A 76 4.64 21.64 -13.50
N TYR A 77 4.16 20.42 -13.24
CA TYR A 77 3.19 20.14 -12.19
C TYR A 77 3.67 20.56 -10.82
N ARG A 78 4.88 20.16 -10.42
CA ARG A 78 5.46 20.52 -9.10
C ARG A 78 5.78 22.01 -8.97
N GLN A 79 5.94 22.72 -10.09
CA GLN A 79 6.15 24.17 -10.11
C GLN A 79 4.84 24.94 -9.97
N VAL A 80 3.78 24.52 -10.66
CA VAL A 80 2.44 25.14 -10.56
C VAL A 80 1.76 24.78 -9.24
N VAL A 81 1.78 23.50 -8.91
CA VAL A 81 1.34 22.97 -7.62
C VAL A 81 2.53 23.13 -6.69
N GLU A 82 2.76 24.38 -6.26
CA GLU A 82 3.90 24.76 -5.42
C GLU A 82 4.19 23.70 -4.36
N SER A 83 5.45 23.27 -4.29
CA SER A 83 5.88 22.25 -3.33
C SER A 83 5.44 22.62 -1.90
N GLU A 84 4.73 21.70 -1.24
CA GLU A 84 4.07 21.95 0.05
C GLU A 84 5.05 22.44 1.13
N ARG A 85 4.87 23.64 1.69
CA ARG A 85 5.76 24.12 2.75
C ARG A 85 5.58 23.26 4.02
N HIS A 86 6.69 23.00 4.71
CA HIS A 86 6.76 22.10 5.86
C HIS A 86 5.65 22.40 6.88
N GLY A 87 4.85 21.38 7.21
CA GLY A 87 3.86 21.45 8.29
C GLY A 87 2.42 21.84 7.91
N ARG A 88 2.10 22.15 6.64
CA ARG A 88 0.70 22.36 6.24
C ARG A 88 0.47 22.20 4.73
N THR A 89 -0.18 21.09 4.34
CA THR A 89 -0.67 20.85 2.98
C THR A 89 -1.75 21.88 2.64
N ARG A 90 -1.46 22.77 1.69
CA ARG A 90 -2.23 23.99 1.41
C ARG A 90 -3.28 23.83 0.30
N SER A 91 -3.99 22.71 0.26
CA SER A 91 -5.36 22.68 -0.26
C SER A 91 -6.31 22.92 0.93
N TYR A 92 -6.30 24.14 1.48
CA TYR A 92 -7.14 24.54 2.63
C TYR A 92 -7.14 23.65 3.90
N GLY A 93 -6.27 22.64 4.02
CA GLY A 93 -6.41 21.60 5.05
C GLY A 93 -7.62 20.68 4.83
N LEU A 94 -8.13 20.64 3.60
CA LEU A 94 -9.26 19.84 3.12
C LEU A 94 -8.80 18.93 1.96
N GLY A 95 -7.58 18.39 2.05
CA GLY A 95 -7.08 17.40 1.10
C GLY A 95 -6.42 16.27 1.88
N PRO A 96 -6.28 15.09 1.26
CA PRO A 96 -5.89 13.91 2.01
C PRO A 96 -4.46 14.13 2.50
N THR A 97 -4.21 14.05 3.80
CA THR A 97 -2.86 14.29 4.31
C THR A 97 -1.93 13.16 3.84
N PRO A 98 -0.60 13.39 3.71
CA PRO A 98 0.33 12.30 3.42
C PRO A 98 0.17 11.12 4.38
N THR A 99 -0.21 11.39 5.63
CA THR A 99 -0.53 10.39 6.64
C THR A 99 -1.82 9.62 6.33
N THR A 100 -2.85 10.28 5.78
CA THR A 100 -4.10 9.62 5.33
C THR A 100 -3.82 8.69 4.15
N VAL A 101 -3.00 9.13 3.19
CA VAL A 101 -2.72 8.34 1.96
C VAL A 101 -1.73 7.20 2.21
N PHE A 102 -0.70 7.45 3.01
CA PHE A 102 0.42 6.50 3.17
C PHE A 102 0.55 5.91 4.59
N GLY A 103 -0.35 6.28 5.51
CA GLY A 103 -0.29 5.89 6.92
C GLY A 103 0.74 6.66 7.73
N THR A 104 0.72 6.46 9.05
CA THR A 104 1.79 6.92 9.94
C THR A 104 2.98 5.98 9.85
N THR A 105 4.15 6.50 9.50
CA THR A 105 5.41 5.79 9.77
C THR A 105 5.74 5.97 11.26
N PRO A 106 5.82 4.88 12.06
CA PRO A 106 6.13 4.99 13.48
C PRO A 106 7.50 5.63 13.68
N GLY A 107 7.59 6.51 14.68
CA GLY A 107 8.82 7.20 15.01
C GLY A 107 9.90 6.21 15.49
N ARG A 108 11.16 6.64 15.45
CA ARG A 108 12.31 5.81 15.89
C ARG A 108 12.11 5.27 17.32
N THR A 109 11.58 6.08 18.23
CA THR A 109 11.31 5.69 19.62
C THR A 109 10.25 4.60 19.72
N GLU A 110 9.18 4.73 18.94
CA GLU A 110 8.09 3.76 18.87
C GLU A 110 8.56 2.44 18.25
N LEU A 111 9.36 2.49 17.18
CA LEU A 111 10.01 1.31 16.60
C LEU A 111 10.91 0.59 17.61
N VAL A 112 11.69 1.33 18.42
CA VAL A 112 12.53 0.73 19.47
C VAL A 112 11.68 0.08 20.56
N SER A 113 10.56 0.69 20.94
CA SER A 113 9.61 0.11 21.90
C SER A 113 8.99 -1.18 21.36
N GLN A 114 8.50 -1.17 20.13
CA GLN A 114 7.94 -2.35 19.45
C GLN A 114 8.98 -3.46 19.31
N LEU A 115 10.22 -3.12 18.94
CA LEU A 115 11.33 -4.08 18.87
C LEU A 115 11.59 -4.75 20.22
N ARG A 116 11.54 -3.99 21.31
CA ARG A 116 11.71 -4.53 22.66
C ARG A 116 10.60 -5.51 23.03
N ILE A 117 9.34 -5.14 22.75
CA ILE A 117 8.17 -5.99 23.00
C ILE A 117 8.25 -7.29 22.17
N ALA A 118 8.55 -7.18 20.88
CA ALA A 118 8.70 -8.34 20.01
C ALA A 118 9.83 -9.26 20.47
N ASN A 119 10.96 -8.70 20.92
CA ASN A 119 12.07 -9.49 21.45
C ASN A 119 11.72 -10.21 22.75
N THR A 120 10.95 -9.58 23.65
CA THR A 120 10.47 -10.26 24.86
C THR A 120 9.51 -11.41 24.53
N GLN A 121 8.57 -11.18 23.61
CA GLN A 121 7.65 -12.24 23.14
C GLN A 121 8.42 -13.41 22.49
N ASN A 122 9.43 -13.10 21.67
CA ASN A 122 10.28 -14.13 21.06
C ASN A 122 11.07 -14.93 22.10
N ALA A 123 11.54 -14.30 23.18
CA ALA A 123 12.21 -15.01 24.27
C ALA A 123 11.24 -15.96 25.00
N GLU A 124 10.03 -15.51 25.30
CA GLU A 124 8.99 -16.34 25.93
C GLU A 124 8.53 -17.50 25.04
N LEU A 125 8.43 -17.28 23.72
CA LEU A 125 8.11 -18.34 22.78
C LEU A 125 9.23 -19.38 22.71
N LYS A 126 10.49 -18.95 22.74
CA LYS A 126 11.65 -19.87 22.79
C LYS A 126 11.64 -20.73 24.05
N THR A 127 11.41 -20.14 25.23
CA THR A 127 11.36 -20.94 26.46
C THR A 127 10.21 -21.95 26.45
N LYS A 128 9.05 -21.58 25.89
CA LYS A 128 7.92 -22.53 25.73
C LYS A 128 8.25 -23.66 24.76
N ILE A 129 8.99 -23.38 23.68
CA ILE A 129 9.48 -24.41 22.75
C ILE A 129 10.41 -25.37 23.49
N ASP A 130 11.40 -24.87 24.21
CA ASP A 130 12.36 -25.69 24.98
C ASP A 130 11.66 -26.57 26.03
N GLU A 131 10.65 -26.01 26.73
CA GLU A 131 9.83 -26.76 27.69
C GLU A 131 9.00 -27.88 27.04
N LEU A 132 8.44 -27.62 25.86
CA LEU A 132 7.69 -28.62 25.09
C LEU A 132 8.61 -29.72 24.58
N GLU A 133 9.81 -29.37 24.09
CA GLU A 133 10.82 -30.34 23.66
C GLU A 133 11.22 -31.27 24.81
N LYS A 134 11.48 -30.72 26.00
CA LYS A 134 11.80 -31.50 27.20
C LYS A 134 10.65 -32.44 27.60
N LYS A 135 9.40 -31.95 27.59
CA LYS A 135 8.22 -32.78 27.88
C LYS A 135 8.03 -33.89 26.85
N MET A 136 8.44 -33.67 25.61
CA MET A 136 8.47 -34.74 24.63
C MET A 136 9.49 -35.80 25.06
N ASP A 137 10.72 -35.44 25.45
CA ASP A 137 11.78 -36.38 25.88
C ASP A 137 11.40 -37.27 27.07
N ASP A 138 10.63 -36.75 28.01
CA ASP A 138 10.20 -37.47 29.22
C ASP A 138 8.98 -38.41 29.01
N ALA A 139 8.36 -38.40 27.83
CA ALA A 139 7.23 -39.28 27.54
C ALA A 139 7.70 -40.74 27.30
N PRO A 140 7.21 -41.74 28.05
CA PRO A 140 7.54 -43.13 27.81
C PRO A 140 6.89 -43.61 26.50
N GLY A 141 7.68 -43.67 25.44
CA GLY A 141 7.27 -44.19 24.13
C GLY A 141 7.49 -43.23 22.97
N LYS A 142 8.75 -42.88 22.66
CA LYS A 142 9.09 -42.19 21.41
C LYS A 142 9.41 -43.17 20.29
N THR A 143 8.57 -43.21 19.26
CA THR A 143 9.09 -43.28 17.89
C THR A 143 9.45 -41.85 17.47
N PRO A 144 10.70 -41.55 17.09
CA PRO A 144 11.08 -40.21 16.68
C PRO A 144 10.33 -39.83 15.40
N LEU A 145 9.78 -38.63 15.36
CA LEU A 145 9.30 -38.00 14.12
C LEU A 145 10.51 -37.77 13.21
N SER A 146 10.84 -38.78 12.41
CA SER A 146 11.83 -38.67 11.34
C SER A 146 11.33 -37.62 10.35
N TRP A 147 12.15 -36.58 10.09
CA TRP A 147 11.94 -35.61 9.02
C TRP A 147 12.24 -36.22 7.63
N GLY A 148 11.78 -37.46 7.40
CA GLY A 148 11.75 -38.08 6.08
C GLY A 148 10.44 -37.75 5.37
N PRO A 149 10.39 -37.83 4.02
CA PRO A 149 9.16 -37.61 3.28
C PRO A 149 8.08 -38.56 3.80
N ARG A 150 6.96 -37.99 4.28
CA ARG A 150 5.83 -38.77 4.78
C ARG A 150 5.37 -39.71 3.67
N PRO A 151 5.30 -41.04 3.90
CA PRO A 151 4.69 -41.91 2.92
C PRO A 151 3.21 -41.52 2.81
N LEU A 152 2.76 -41.27 1.58
CA LEU A 152 1.35 -41.09 1.23
C LEU A 152 0.59 -42.40 1.56
N GLY A 153 0.24 -42.56 2.83
CA GLY A 153 -0.62 -43.62 3.33
C GLY A 153 -2.01 -43.41 2.77
N LYS A 154 -2.38 -44.32 1.85
CA LYS A 154 -3.67 -44.49 1.19
C LYS A 154 -4.83 -43.84 1.94
N LEU A 155 -5.33 -42.73 1.40
CA LEU A 155 -6.67 -42.25 1.67
C LEU A 155 -7.64 -43.36 1.24
N LEU A 156 -8.25 -44.04 2.22
CA LEU A 156 -9.35 -44.96 1.99
C LEU A 156 -10.57 -44.11 1.65
N PHE A 157 -10.75 -43.79 0.36
CA PHE A 157 -12.00 -43.27 -0.15
C PHE A 157 -13.02 -44.41 -0.23
N PRO A 158 -14.25 -44.22 0.29
CA PRO A 158 -15.31 -45.22 0.17
C PRO A 158 -15.88 -45.18 -1.26
N GLY A 159 -15.90 -46.34 -1.92
CA GLY A 159 -16.61 -46.50 -3.18
C GLY A 159 -15.71 -46.76 -4.39
N ALA A 160 -15.27 -48.01 -4.55
CA ALA A 160 -14.83 -48.52 -5.85
C ALA A 160 -15.65 -49.77 -6.16
N ALA A 161 -16.60 -49.63 -7.08
CA ALA A 161 -17.39 -50.71 -7.63
C ALA A 161 -16.48 -51.74 -8.32
N ALA A 162 -16.70 -53.02 -8.03
CA ALA A 162 -15.97 -54.12 -8.64
C ALA A 162 -16.25 -54.22 -10.15
N PRO A 163 -15.24 -54.40 -11.02
CA PRO A 163 -15.49 -54.75 -12.41
C PRO A 163 -15.91 -56.23 -12.52
N ARG A 164 -17.02 -56.45 -13.22
CA ARG A 164 -17.53 -57.78 -13.59
C ARG A 164 -16.51 -58.49 -14.46
N LYS A 165 -16.22 -59.75 -14.14
CA LYS A 165 -15.46 -60.65 -15.01
C LYS A 165 -16.35 -61.04 -16.19
N THR A 166 -15.93 -60.71 -17.41
CA THR A 166 -16.48 -61.30 -18.63
C THR A 166 -15.59 -62.48 -19.01
N THR A 167 -16.13 -63.68 -18.91
CA THR A 167 -15.56 -64.93 -19.44
C THR A 167 -15.85 -65.01 -20.94
N LEU A 168 -14.84 -65.40 -21.72
CA LEU A 168 -15.01 -66.14 -22.96
C LEU A 168 -14.71 -67.61 -22.66
#